data_AF-A0A848MA11-F1
#
_entry.id   AF-A0A848MA11-F1
#
_cell.length_a   1.000
_cell.length_b   1.000
_cell.length_c   1.000
_cell.angle_alpha   90.00
_cell.angle_beta   90.00
_cell.angle_gamma   90.00
#
_symmetry.space_group_name_H-M   'P 1'
#
loop_
_entity.id
_entity.type
_entity.pdbx_description
1 polymer ?
#
loop_
_entity_poly.entity_id
_entity_poly.type
_entity_poly.pdbx_seq_one_letter_code
_entity_poly.pdbx_strand_id
1 'polypeptide(L)'
;MNAVHGAYAPPPSFWEALKEEIKQAAPDMGIDDIGFASADPFVSLKAILQRHRDQGYESGFEEPDLEKRITPALPGTQPSSIIAIAVAYPAKMSNPPKSGPGKYRGIMARSAWGRDYHHVLREAMVRLEAFIRKRVPEAVLESMVDTGALVDRAVAERAGIGFSAKNCAIISPKFGSWIYLGEMVTNIPFPPDSPVTEDCGECTKCIDACPTGALVGPGQLNAQRCVSFLTQTKGFLEDEVMRKIGNRLYGCDTCQIVCPKNKGLNWTHHEELQPDPEKAKPLLLPILDMSNREFKETFGDTSAAWRGRKPIQRNAVIALGNFKDASAVPKLSEVLLKDPRPELRGTAAWALGRIGGEEALNNLDKGMKSEQDEQVRSMLQQALHQLKPEDAGTDTEPVSSKPEAEQSAVNEPMGVPAVPVDTLYYDEVHTPIGTLTVVMSPQGVCLIEFGTFTVKEAVLQQWSRTWAGGAGYERDEERLSDVTSQLTRYFNGELKEFSVPLDMRGTPFQLQVWSVLQDIPYGVIRSYKDVANAIERPMAVRAVGGANNKNPVPIIVPCHRVLGANGMLVGYGGGIETKRALLKLEDSLPERKGL
;
A
#
# COMPACT_ATOMS: atom_id res chain seq x y z
N MET A 1 5.01 44.59 43.61
CA MET A 1 6.12 43.91 42.92
C MET A 1 5.53 42.72 42.20
N ASN A 2 5.33 42.84 40.89
CA ASN A 2 4.85 41.74 40.04
C ASN A 2 6.08 41.03 39.46
N ALA A 3 6.31 39.78 39.86
CA ALA A 3 7.25 38.90 39.19
C ALA A 3 6.46 37.98 38.26
N VAL A 4 6.54 38.27 36.96
CA VAL A 4 6.07 37.41 35.89
C VAL A 4 7.12 36.31 35.71
N HIS A 5 6.80 35.07 36.09
CA HIS A 5 7.61 33.90 35.75
C HIS A 5 7.39 33.57 34.27
N GLY A 6 8.28 34.09 33.41
CA GLY A 6 8.42 33.60 32.05
C GLY A 6 8.98 32.19 32.04
N ALA A 7 8.33 31.28 31.33
CA ALA A 7 8.79 29.92 31.11
C ALA A 7 10.13 29.93 30.37
N TYR A 8 11.22 29.59 31.06
CA TYR A 8 12.53 29.41 30.45
C TYR A 8 12.58 28.01 29.84
N ALA A 9 12.27 27.88 28.55
CA ALA A 9 12.57 26.66 27.81
C ALA A 9 14.10 26.51 27.73
N PRO A 10 14.68 25.35 28.06
CA PRO A 10 16.12 25.14 27.93
C PRO A 10 16.55 25.31 26.47
N PRO A 11 17.81 25.75 26.21
CA PRO A 11 18.31 25.88 24.85
C PRO A 11 18.30 24.52 24.13
N PRO A 12 17.97 24.47 22.82
CA PRO A 12 17.98 23.22 22.07
C PRO A 12 19.34 22.53 22.13
N SER A 13 19.33 21.20 22.20
CA SER A 13 20.55 20.39 22.04
C SER A 13 21.19 20.67 20.67
N PHE A 14 22.50 20.40 20.54
CA PHE A 14 23.20 20.55 19.26
C PHE A 14 22.50 19.80 18.12
N TRP A 15 21.99 18.60 18.39
CA TRP A 15 21.29 17.77 17.40
C TRP A 15 19.91 18.32 17.02
N GLU A 16 19.18 18.94 17.94
CA GLU A 16 17.94 19.66 17.64
C GLU A 16 18.21 20.88 16.75
N ALA A 17 19.24 21.66 17.07
CA ALA A 17 19.62 22.82 16.27
C ALA A 17 20.05 22.41 14.85
N LEU A 18 20.88 21.38 14.72
CA LEU A 18 21.31 20.86 13.41
C LEU A 18 20.14 20.27 12.62
N LYS A 19 19.22 19.56 13.28
CA LYS A 19 18.00 19.03 12.65
C LYS A 19 17.17 20.15 12.03
N GLU A 20 16.95 21.25 12.75
CA GLU A 20 16.20 22.40 12.24
C GLU A 20 16.96 23.12 11.11
N GLU A 21 18.28 23.21 11.21
CA GLU A 21 19.12 23.77 10.13
C GLU A 21 19.03 22.94 8.83
N ILE A 22 19.04 21.60 8.95
CA ILE A 22 18.83 20.68 7.82
C ILE A 22 17.44 20.87 7.21
N LYS A 23 16.39 20.96 8.04
CA LYS A 23 15.01 21.20 7.58
C LYS A 23 14.89 22.50 6.80
N GLN A 24 15.54 23.56 7.26
CA GLN A 24 15.54 24.87 6.60
C GLN A 24 16.30 24.85 5.27
N ALA A 25 17.41 24.11 5.19
CA ALA A 25 18.23 24.01 3.97
C ALA A 25 17.71 22.99 2.95
N ALA A 26 16.78 22.09 3.34
CA ALA A 26 16.29 21.00 2.49
C ALA A 26 15.77 21.46 1.11
N PRO A 27 14.97 22.55 1.00
CA PRO A 27 14.49 23.03 -0.30
C PRO A 27 15.62 23.43 -1.25
N ASP A 28 16.69 24.06 -0.74
CA ASP A 28 17.86 24.45 -1.55
C ASP A 28 18.64 23.23 -2.06
N MET A 29 18.44 22.07 -1.42
CA MET A 29 18.99 20.78 -1.83
C MET A 29 18.05 20.00 -2.76
N GLY A 30 16.89 20.56 -3.14
CA GLY A 30 15.89 19.90 -3.97
C GLY A 30 15.01 18.89 -3.22
N ILE A 31 14.87 19.05 -1.90
CA ILE A 31 14.06 18.19 -1.04
C ILE A 31 12.82 18.97 -0.57
N ASP A 32 11.62 18.43 -0.79
CA ASP A 32 10.35 19.10 -0.49
C ASP A 32 9.82 18.83 0.92
N ASP A 33 10.14 17.66 1.46
CA ASP A 33 9.87 17.33 2.85
C ASP A 33 11.00 16.45 3.40
N ILE A 34 11.30 16.63 4.69
CA ILE A 34 12.35 15.87 5.37
C ILE A 34 11.91 15.57 6.80
N GLY A 35 12.11 14.33 7.21
CA GLY A 35 11.67 13.81 8.50
C GLY A 35 12.75 12.96 9.15
N PHE A 36 12.71 12.85 10.47
CA PHE A 36 13.71 12.13 11.26
C PHE A 36 13.05 11.02 12.06
N ALA A 37 13.68 9.86 12.16
CA ALA A 37 13.18 8.70 12.90
C ALA A 37 14.31 8.01 13.68
N SER A 38 13.96 7.19 14.67
CA SER A 38 14.94 6.30 15.31
C SER A 38 15.48 5.28 14.29
N ALA A 39 16.65 4.72 14.58
CA ALA A 39 17.23 3.61 13.83
C ALA A 39 16.79 2.23 14.37
N ASP A 40 15.79 2.17 15.23
CA ASP A 40 15.31 0.90 15.79
C ASP A 40 14.80 -0.03 14.68
N PRO A 41 14.89 -1.37 14.87
CA PRO A 41 14.31 -2.31 13.93
C PRO A 41 12.79 -2.13 13.75
N PHE A 42 12.29 -2.30 12.53
CA PHE A 42 10.87 -2.29 12.17
C PHE A 42 10.21 -3.65 12.51
N VAL A 43 10.19 -4.01 13.80
CA VAL A 43 9.78 -5.37 14.25
C VAL A 43 8.36 -5.73 13.81
N SER A 44 7.41 -4.79 13.85
CA SER A 44 6.02 -5.01 13.42
C SER A 44 5.89 -5.24 11.91
N LEU A 45 6.79 -4.66 11.10
CA LEU A 45 6.81 -4.80 9.65
C LEU A 45 7.19 -6.22 9.22
N LYS A 46 8.06 -6.89 10.00
CA LYS A 46 8.50 -8.27 9.69
C LYS A 46 7.34 -9.22 9.47
N ALA A 47 6.36 -9.21 10.37
CA ALA A 47 5.18 -10.07 10.28
C ALA A 47 4.29 -9.75 9.07
N ILE A 48 4.24 -8.47 8.66
CA ILE A 48 3.51 -8.03 7.47
C ILE A 48 4.20 -8.54 6.20
N LEU A 49 5.52 -8.37 6.12
CA LEU A 49 6.33 -8.83 4.98
C LEU A 49 6.30 -10.35 4.84
N GLN A 50 6.46 -11.09 5.95
CA GLN A 50 6.39 -12.55 5.93
C GLN A 50 5.01 -13.03 5.46
N ARG A 51 3.92 -12.44 5.99
CA ARG A 51 2.56 -12.79 5.54
C ARG A 51 2.36 -12.51 4.04
N HIS A 52 2.88 -11.37 3.56
CA HIS A 52 2.81 -11.00 2.15
C HIS A 52 3.55 -12.01 1.26
N ARG A 53 4.72 -12.49 1.71
CA ARG A 53 5.47 -13.58 1.07
C ARG A 53 4.72 -14.91 1.09
N ASP A 54 4.20 -15.32 2.24
CA ASP A 54 3.48 -16.59 2.41
C ASP A 54 2.22 -16.67 1.53
N GLN A 55 1.61 -15.51 1.26
CA GLN A 55 0.45 -15.39 0.37
C GLN A 55 0.82 -15.35 -1.13
N GLY A 56 2.12 -15.34 -1.47
CA GLY A 56 2.60 -15.22 -2.85
C GLY A 56 2.32 -13.84 -3.45
N TYR A 57 2.24 -12.79 -2.62
CA TYR A 57 1.88 -11.45 -3.06
C TYR A 57 3.07 -10.56 -3.41
N GLU A 58 4.30 -10.96 -3.10
CA GLU A 58 5.53 -10.26 -3.48
C GLU A 58 5.69 -10.13 -4.99
N SER A 59 6.35 -9.07 -5.46
CA SER A 59 6.64 -8.88 -6.89
C SER A 59 7.91 -9.63 -7.34
N GLY A 60 8.84 -9.85 -6.41
CA GLY A 60 10.19 -10.31 -6.70
C GLY A 60 11.16 -9.18 -7.06
N PHE A 61 10.76 -7.91 -6.90
CA PHE A 61 11.66 -6.75 -6.99
C PHE A 61 12.19 -6.32 -5.63
N GLU A 62 11.57 -6.79 -4.55
CA GLU A 62 11.98 -6.50 -3.18
C GLU A 62 13.30 -7.20 -2.82
N GLU A 63 14.08 -6.60 -1.91
CA GLU A 63 15.21 -7.30 -1.26
C GLU A 63 14.68 -8.60 -0.60
N PRO A 64 15.25 -9.79 -0.94
CA PRO A 64 14.71 -11.05 -0.45
C PRO A 64 14.93 -11.27 1.06
N ASP A 65 16.00 -10.71 1.63
CA ASP A 65 16.34 -10.88 3.04
C ASP A 65 15.52 -9.96 3.95
N LEU A 66 14.54 -10.53 4.64
CA LEU A 66 13.64 -9.78 5.52
C LEU A 66 14.36 -9.11 6.70
N GLU A 67 15.49 -9.66 7.17
CA GLU A 67 16.23 -9.02 8.28
C GLU A 67 16.84 -7.70 7.83
N LYS A 68 17.39 -7.65 6.61
CA LYS A 68 17.92 -6.40 6.04
C LYS A 68 16.83 -5.37 5.80
N ARG A 69 15.60 -5.80 5.50
CA ARG A 69 14.47 -4.89 5.26
C ARG A 69 13.95 -4.21 6.52
N ILE A 70 14.11 -4.85 7.67
CA ILE A 70 13.58 -4.34 8.94
C ILE A 70 14.65 -3.80 9.87
N THR A 71 15.93 -4.11 9.65
CA THR A 71 17.02 -3.71 10.54
C THR A 71 17.90 -2.68 9.85
N PRO A 72 17.76 -1.38 10.20
CA PRO A 72 18.72 -0.37 9.77
C PRO A 72 20.14 -0.81 10.14
N ALA A 73 21.06 -0.68 9.20
CA ALA A 73 22.45 -1.07 9.38
C ALA A 73 23.36 0.01 8.80
N LEU A 74 24.53 0.17 9.41
CA LEU A 74 25.50 1.18 9.00
C LEU A 74 26.91 0.57 9.06
N PRO A 75 27.75 0.74 8.01
CA PRO A 75 29.08 0.16 8.01
C PRO A 75 29.96 0.76 9.12
N GLY A 76 30.62 -0.10 9.90
CA GLY A 76 31.65 0.30 10.86
C GLY A 76 31.16 1.02 12.12
N THR A 77 29.85 1.19 12.31
CA THR A 77 29.27 1.83 13.51
C THR A 77 27.82 1.42 13.71
N GLN A 78 27.27 1.70 14.90
CA GLN A 78 25.85 1.47 15.17
C GLN A 78 25.00 2.63 14.61
N PRO A 79 23.89 2.34 13.90
CA PRO A 79 22.98 3.38 13.45
C PRO A 79 22.25 3.98 14.65
N SER A 80 22.03 5.29 14.64
CA SER A 80 21.36 6.04 15.72
C SER A 80 20.06 6.71 15.26
N SER A 81 19.99 7.16 14.01
CA SER A 81 18.76 7.71 13.43
C SER A 81 18.67 7.44 11.93
N ILE A 82 17.49 7.71 11.37
CA ILE A 82 17.20 7.67 9.94
C ILE A 82 16.61 9.02 9.53
N ILE A 83 17.05 9.54 8.41
CA ILE A 83 16.50 10.74 7.76
C ILE A 83 15.70 10.28 6.54
N ALA A 84 14.42 10.59 6.47
CA ALA A 84 13.57 10.34 5.32
C ALA A 84 13.42 11.63 4.51
N ILE A 85 13.46 11.55 3.19
CA ILE A 85 13.19 12.68 2.29
C ILE A 85 11.99 12.38 1.40
N ALA A 86 11.31 13.43 0.97
CA ALA A 86 10.31 13.39 -0.07
C ALA A 86 10.58 14.47 -1.14
N VAL A 87 10.40 14.10 -2.41
CA VAL A 87 10.47 15.02 -3.55
C VAL A 87 9.17 14.90 -4.34
N ALA A 88 8.41 15.97 -4.40
CA ALA A 88 7.12 16.02 -5.05
C ALA A 88 7.27 16.09 -6.58
N TYR A 89 6.38 15.41 -7.31
CA TYR A 89 6.44 15.33 -8.77
C TYR A 89 5.11 15.73 -9.44
N PRO A 90 5.15 16.13 -10.73
CA PRO A 90 3.96 16.61 -11.42
C PRO A 90 2.90 15.53 -11.61
N ALA A 91 1.65 15.91 -11.34
CA ALA A 91 0.50 15.04 -11.51
C ALA A 91 -0.30 15.36 -12.79
N LYS A 92 0.05 16.44 -13.48
CA LYS A 92 -0.56 16.90 -14.73
C LYS A 92 0.51 17.16 -15.77
N MET A 93 0.17 16.89 -17.01
CA MET A 93 0.99 17.18 -18.18
C MET A 93 0.45 18.43 -18.86
N SER A 94 1.33 19.37 -19.20
CA SER A 94 0.97 20.53 -20.01
C SER A 94 0.73 20.10 -21.47
N ASN A 95 -0.34 20.62 -22.09
CA ASN A 95 -0.69 20.35 -23.49
C ASN A 95 -0.61 18.86 -23.92
N PRO A 96 -1.31 17.94 -23.22
CA PRO A 96 -1.17 16.51 -23.47
C PRO A 96 -1.61 16.17 -24.89
N PRO A 97 -0.80 15.45 -25.69
CA PRO A 97 -1.13 15.19 -27.08
C PRO A 97 -2.38 14.32 -27.19
N LYS A 98 -3.22 14.61 -28.19
CA LYS A 98 -4.48 13.88 -28.41
C LYS A 98 -4.18 12.45 -28.88
N SER A 99 -5.03 11.53 -28.44
CA SER A 99 -5.03 10.14 -28.89
C SER A 99 -6.33 9.88 -29.63
N GLY A 100 -6.24 9.22 -30.79
CA GLY A 100 -7.38 8.91 -31.63
C GLY A 100 -7.01 8.01 -32.81
N PRO A 101 -7.97 7.66 -33.68
CA PRO A 101 -7.75 6.75 -34.81
C PRO A 101 -6.51 7.10 -35.64
N GLY A 102 -5.65 6.10 -35.91
CA GLY A 102 -4.39 6.25 -36.66
C GLY A 102 -3.27 6.99 -35.91
N LYS A 103 -3.54 7.55 -34.72
CA LYS A 103 -2.57 8.24 -33.86
C LYS A 103 -2.81 7.88 -32.39
N TYR A 104 -3.08 6.60 -32.12
CA TYR A 104 -3.25 6.13 -30.75
C TYR A 104 -1.93 6.22 -29.99
N ARG A 105 -2.05 6.57 -28.70
CA ARG A 105 -0.93 6.84 -27.82
C ARG A 105 -1.02 5.99 -26.58
N GLY A 106 0.12 5.51 -26.13
CA GLY A 106 0.27 4.92 -24.81
C GLY A 106 0.43 5.99 -23.74
N ILE A 107 0.52 5.57 -22.48
CA ILE A 107 0.79 6.46 -21.36
C ILE A 107 1.78 5.79 -20.39
N MET A 108 2.81 6.53 -19.98
CA MET A 108 3.69 6.20 -18.86
C MET A 108 3.07 6.74 -17.56
N ALA A 109 3.18 5.97 -16.47
CA ALA A 109 2.83 6.44 -15.14
C ALA A 109 3.62 7.71 -14.76
N ARG A 110 3.05 8.55 -13.91
CA ARG A 110 3.67 9.82 -13.48
C ARG A 110 5.02 9.64 -12.82
N SER A 111 5.23 8.51 -12.14
CA SER A 111 6.52 8.15 -11.53
C SER A 111 7.65 7.89 -12.53
N ALA A 112 7.36 7.95 -13.84
CA ALA A 112 8.32 7.81 -14.92
C ALA A 112 8.32 9.01 -15.87
N TRP A 113 7.78 10.14 -15.43
CA TRP A 113 7.86 11.40 -16.17
C TRP A 113 9.15 12.14 -15.81
N GLY A 114 9.72 12.83 -16.79
CA GLY A 114 10.99 13.53 -16.65
C GLY A 114 12.16 12.57 -16.45
N ARG A 115 13.23 13.09 -15.84
CA ARG A 115 14.43 12.36 -15.49
C ARG A 115 14.12 11.31 -14.41
N ASP A 116 14.81 10.18 -14.48
CA ASP A 116 14.71 9.10 -13.50
C ASP A 116 14.92 9.60 -12.07
N TYR A 117 13.90 9.43 -11.22
CA TYR A 117 13.91 9.90 -9.83
C TYR A 117 15.06 9.30 -9.02
N HIS A 118 15.56 8.10 -9.37
CA HIS A 118 16.73 7.52 -8.72
C HIS A 118 17.93 8.45 -8.80
N HIS A 119 18.14 9.12 -9.94
CA HIS A 119 19.23 10.07 -10.10
C HIS A 119 18.95 11.38 -9.38
N VAL A 120 17.72 11.91 -9.51
CA VAL A 120 17.31 13.17 -8.86
C VAL A 120 17.45 13.09 -7.35
N LEU A 121 16.93 12.02 -6.72
CA LEU A 121 17.00 11.85 -5.27
C LEU A 121 18.43 11.55 -4.80
N ARG A 122 19.22 10.77 -5.54
CA ARG A 122 20.64 10.54 -5.19
C ARG A 122 21.44 11.84 -5.21
N GLU A 123 21.22 12.71 -6.19
CA GLU A 123 21.87 14.02 -6.24
C GLU A 123 21.46 14.92 -5.08
N ALA A 124 20.18 14.90 -4.70
CA ALA A 124 19.68 15.58 -3.50
C ALA A 124 20.32 15.03 -2.21
N MET A 125 20.41 13.71 -2.08
CA MET A 125 21.08 13.05 -0.95
C MET A 125 22.57 13.39 -0.88
N VAL A 126 23.28 13.44 -2.01
CA VAL A 126 24.70 13.85 -2.04
C VAL A 126 24.88 15.29 -1.51
N ARG A 127 23.96 16.21 -1.85
CA ARG A 127 23.96 17.56 -1.29
C ARG A 127 23.71 17.55 0.22
N LEU A 128 22.74 16.76 0.68
CA LEU A 128 22.44 16.58 2.10
C LEU A 128 23.62 15.99 2.87
N GLU A 129 24.28 14.95 2.33
CA GLU A 129 25.48 14.37 2.93
C GLU A 129 26.60 15.40 3.07
N ALA A 130 26.86 16.19 2.02
CA ALA A 130 27.87 17.23 2.05
C ALA A 130 27.53 18.32 3.10
N PHE A 131 26.25 18.68 3.21
CA PHE A 131 25.76 19.62 4.20
C PHE A 131 25.99 19.12 5.64
N ILE A 132 25.70 17.84 5.90
CA ILE A 132 25.88 17.20 7.20
C ILE A 132 27.38 17.07 7.53
N ARG A 133 28.19 16.52 6.61
CA ARG A 133 29.64 16.30 6.83
C ARG A 133 30.41 17.59 7.12
N LYS A 134 29.96 18.73 6.61
CA LYS A 134 30.55 20.04 6.93
C LYS A 134 30.39 20.41 8.42
N ARG A 135 29.33 19.92 9.07
CA ARG A 135 28.98 20.23 10.47
C ARG A 135 29.37 19.11 11.43
N VAL A 136 29.39 17.88 10.94
CA VAL A 136 29.73 16.65 11.68
C VAL A 136 30.70 15.82 10.83
N PRO A 137 32.02 16.14 10.85
CA PRO A 137 33.01 15.48 10.00
C PRO A 137 33.11 13.95 10.19
N GLU A 138 32.76 13.45 11.37
CA GLU A 138 32.75 12.04 11.77
C GLU A 138 31.45 11.30 11.41
N ALA A 139 30.50 11.97 10.76
CA ALA A 139 29.23 11.37 10.37
C ALA A 139 29.43 10.21 9.39
N VAL A 140 28.86 9.06 9.74
CA VAL A 140 28.68 7.93 8.82
C VAL A 140 27.25 8.02 8.29
N LEU A 141 27.12 8.03 6.96
CA LEU A 141 25.88 8.29 6.24
C LEU A 141 25.76 7.26 5.12
N GLU A 142 24.65 6.52 5.10
CA GLU A 142 24.34 5.55 4.04
C GLU A 142 22.97 5.89 3.44
N SER A 143 22.97 6.32 2.18
CA SER A 143 21.78 6.78 1.47
C SER A 143 21.17 5.69 0.58
N MET A 144 19.85 5.58 0.57
CA MET A 144 19.08 4.62 -0.21
C MET A 144 17.89 5.30 -0.89
N VAL A 145 17.56 4.81 -2.09
CA VAL A 145 16.40 5.26 -2.89
C VAL A 145 15.93 4.05 -3.71
N ASP A 146 14.76 3.50 -3.39
CA ASP A 146 14.06 2.36 -4.06
C ASP A 146 14.82 1.03 -4.08
N THR A 147 16.08 1.04 -4.53
CA THR A 147 16.95 -0.12 -4.67
C THR A 147 17.69 -0.48 -3.37
N GLY A 148 17.34 0.17 -2.26
CA GLY A 148 17.88 -0.11 -0.93
C GLY A 148 17.29 -1.37 -0.32
N ALA A 149 17.80 -1.76 0.85
CA ALA A 149 17.24 -2.90 1.58
C ALA A 149 15.97 -2.53 2.36
N LEU A 150 15.94 -1.32 2.94
CA LEU A 150 14.84 -0.87 3.79
C LEU A 150 13.54 -0.73 2.99
N VAL A 151 12.44 -0.53 3.73
CA VAL A 151 11.14 -0.21 3.13
C VAL A 151 10.94 1.30 3.22
N ASP A 152 11.27 2.03 2.16
CA ASP A 152 11.24 3.51 2.07
C ASP A 152 9.92 4.07 2.61
N ARG A 153 8.80 3.38 2.32
CA ARG A 153 7.47 3.75 2.81
C ARG A 153 7.34 3.66 4.33
N ALA A 154 7.83 2.58 4.94
CA ALA A 154 7.80 2.42 6.39
C ALA A 154 8.74 3.43 7.09
N VAL A 155 9.88 3.74 6.46
CA VAL A 155 10.78 4.80 6.91
C VAL A 155 10.09 6.15 6.88
N ALA A 156 9.47 6.52 5.76
CA ALA A 156 8.74 7.77 5.59
C ALA A 156 7.56 7.92 6.56
N GLU A 157 6.83 6.83 6.83
CA GLU A 157 5.75 6.81 7.83
C GLU A 157 6.30 7.07 9.24
N ARG A 158 7.36 6.36 9.64
CA ARG A 158 7.98 6.54 10.96
C ARG A 158 8.59 7.92 11.15
N ALA A 159 9.12 8.51 10.07
CA ALA A 159 9.74 9.82 10.06
C ALA A 159 8.74 10.99 9.94
N GLY A 160 7.44 10.72 9.83
CA GLY A 160 6.41 11.77 9.80
C GLY A 160 6.23 12.46 8.44
N ILE A 161 6.73 11.89 7.34
CA ILE A 161 6.52 12.43 5.98
C ILE A 161 5.04 12.30 5.56
N GLY A 162 4.40 11.20 5.94
CA GLY A 162 3.02 10.88 5.58
C GLY A 162 2.55 9.62 6.27
N PHE A 163 1.32 9.20 5.99
CA PHE A 163 0.74 7.97 6.54
C PHE A 163 0.62 6.87 5.47
N SER A 164 0.67 5.60 5.89
CA SER A 164 0.44 4.44 5.00
C SER A 164 -1.05 4.31 4.63
N ALA A 165 -1.39 4.66 3.39
CA ALA A 165 -2.78 4.68 2.92
C ALA A 165 -3.30 3.32 2.43
N LYS A 166 -4.62 3.20 2.25
CA LYS A 166 -5.26 1.95 1.80
C LYS A 166 -4.84 1.48 0.41
N ASN A 167 -4.28 2.37 -0.42
CA ASN A 167 -3.70 2.04 -1.72
C ASN A 167 -2.20 1.66 -1.65
N CYS A 168 -1.66 1.50 -0.45
CA CYS A 168 -0.26 1.19 -0.13
C CYS A 168 0.75 2.31 -0.41
N ALA A 169 0.32 3.51 -0.82
CA ALA A 169 1.21 4.66 -0.96
C ALA A 169 1.35 5.40 0.37
N ILE A 170 2.45 6.15 0.52
CA ILE A 170 2.55 7.20 1.54
C ILE A 170 1.80 8.43 1.04
N ILE A 171 0.94 8.98 1.88
CA ILE A 171 0.23 10.24 1.61
C ILE A 171 0.76 11.30 2.57
N SER A 172 1.47 12.28 2.02
CA SER A 172 1.84 13.50 2.72
C SER A 172 0.61 14.43 2.82
N PRO A 173 0.31 15.03 3.98
CA PRO A 173 -0.70 16.06 4.08
C PRO A 173 -0.45 17.27 3.16
N LYS A 174 0.83 17.57 2.88
CA LYS A 174 1.25 18.70 2.03
C LYS A 174 1.17 18.34 0.55
N PHE A 175 1.69 17.18 0.17
CA PHE A 175 1.98 16.84 -1.23
C PHE A 175 1.09 15.74 -1.82
N GLY A 176 0.23 15.12 -1.01
CA GLY A 176 -0.52 13.93 -1.40
C GLY A 176 0.41 12.73 -1.55
N SER A 177 0.07 11.81 -2.46
CA SER A 177 0.93 10.67 -2.80
C SER A 177 1.87 10.92 -3.97
N TRP A 178 1.86 12.12 -4.55
CA TRP A 178 2.72 12.49 -5.69
C TRP A 178 4.12 12.89 -5.21
N ILE A 179 4.77 11.98 -4.48
CA ILE A 179 6.10 12.12 -3.90
C ILE A 179 6.96 10.90 -4.19
N TYR A 180 8.22 11.11 -4.55
CA TYR A 180 9.28 10.11 -4.48
C TYR A 180 9.85 10.09 -3.06
N LEU A 181 10.36 8.94 -2.64
CA LEU A 181 10.91 8.74 -1.29
C LEU A 181 12.38 8.32 -1.39
N GLY A 182 13.14 8.69 -0.38
CA GLY A 182 14.47 8.14 -0.12
C GLY A 182 14.81 8.28 1.35
N GLU A 183 15.85 7.59 1.78
CA GLU A 183 16.26 7.58 3.17
C GLU A 183 17.78 7.55 3.35
N MET A 184 18.24 8.00 4.51
CA MET A 184 19.64 8.01 4.91
C MET A 184 19.76 7.50 6.34
N VAL A 185 20.48 6.40 6.53
CA VAL A 185 20.80 5.87 7.87
C VAL A 185 22.08 6.55 8.37
N THR A 186 22.10 6.96 9.63
CA THR A 186 23.26 7.67 10.21
C THR A 186 23.53 7.31 11.66
N ASN A 187 24.80 7.44 12.08
CA ASN A 187 25.23 7.36 13.49
C ASN A 187 24.95 8.63 14.29
N ILE A 188 24.40 9.67 13.67
CA ILE A 188 24.01 10.90 14.38
C ILE A 188 22.70 10.63 15.15
N PRO A 189 22.61 10.95 16.46
CA PRO A 189 21.43 10.70 17.26
C PRO A 189 20.41 11.85 17.14
N PHE A 190 19.90 12.08 15.93
CA PHE A 190 18.84 13.09 15.73
C PHE A 190 17.57 12.70 16.50
N PRO A 191 16.91 13.66 17.18
CA PRO A 191 15.64 13.40 17.82
C PRO A 191 14.56 13.08 16.76
N PRO A 192 13.75 12.04 16.95
CA PRO A 192 12.74 11.64 15.97
C PRO A 192 11.61 12.69 15.85
N ASP A 193 11.02 12.77 14.67
CA ASP A 193 9.75 13.46 14.42
C ASP A 193 8.56 12.55 14.79
N SER A 194 7.37 13.14 14.83
CA SER A 194 6.13 12.41 15.13
C SER A 194 5.48 11.88 13.83
N PRO A 195 5.03 10.62 13.80
CA PRO A 195 4.25 10.10 12.67
C PRO A 195 2.97 10.91 12.41
N VAL A 196 2.54 10.95 11.16
CA VAL A 196 1.27 11.59 10.77
C VAL A 196 0.10 10.73 11.26
N THR A 197 -0.86 11.35 11.96
CA THR A 197 -2.02 10.66 12.55
C THR A 197 -3.24 10.58 11.62
N GLU A 198 -3.22 11.33 10.51
CA GLU A 198 -4.27 11.26 9.49
C GLU A 198 -4.37 9.85 8.88
N ASP A 199 -5.59 9.44 8.48
CA ASP A 199 -5.80 8.19 7.76
C ASP A 199 -6.81 8.33 6.60
N CYS A 200 -7.15 7.19 5.99
CA CYS A 200 -8.14 7.13 4.89
C CYS A 200 -9.60 7.18 5.34
N GLY A 201 -9.89 7.12 6.64
CA GLY A 201 -11.22 6.89 7.19
C GLY A 201 -11.92 5.69 6.55
N GLU A 202 -13.18 5.87 6.16
CA GLU A 202 -13.98 4.82 5.51
C GLU A 202 -13.74 4.67 4.01
N CYS A 203 -13.02 5.60 3.37
CA CYS A 203 -12.87 5.64 1.91
C CYS A 203 -12.33 4.32 1.34
N THR A 204 -12.92 3.83 0.25
CA THR A 204 -12.48 2.62 -0.48
C THR A 204 -12.19 2.86 -1.96
N LYS A 205 -12.26 4.12 -2.44
CA LYS A 205 -12.19 4.47 -3.87
C LYS A 205 -11.03 3.82 -4.63
N CYS A 206 -9.84 3.75 -4.02
CA CYS A 206 -8.66 3.14 -4.64
C CYS A 206 -8.80 1.63 -4.84
N ILE A 207 -9.39 0.95 -3.86
CA ILE A 207 -9.65 -0.50 -3.89
C ILE A 207 -10.70 -0.80 -4.96
N ASP A 208 -11.78 -0.03 -4.97
CA ASP A 208 -12.91 -0.23 -5.89
C ASP A 208 -12.52 0.08 -7.35
N ALA A 209 -11.64 1.07 -7.56
CA ALA A 209 -11.17 1.45 -8.89
C ALA A 209 -9.99 0.59 -9.41
N CYS A 210 -9.40 -0.29 -8.59
CA CYS A 210 -8.25 -1.09 -8.99
C CYS A 210 -8.63 -2.03 -10.16
N PRO A 211 -8.06 -1.89 -11.37
CA PRO A 211 -8.57 -2.58 -12.56
C PRO A 211 -8.58 -4.11 -12.45
N THR A 212 -7.59 -4.66 -11.73
CA THR A 212 -7.36 -6.09 -11.58
C THR A 212 -7.76 -6.64 -10.21
N GLY A 213 -8.26 -5.78 -9.31
CA GLY A 213 -8.52 -6.13 -7.92
C GLY A 213 -7.24 -6.45 -7.14
N ALA A 214 -6.08 -5.90 -7.56
CA ALA A 214 -4.79 -6.16 -6.92
C ALA A 214 -4.71 -5.61 -5.48
N LEU A 215 -5.48 -4.56 -5.16
CA LEU A 215 -5.67 -4.13 -3.77
C LEU A 215 -6.70 -5.05 -3.11
N VAL A 216 -6.22 -6.15 -2.52
CA VAL A 216 -7.06 -7.19 -1.92
C VAL A 216 -7.66 -6.76 -0.57
N GLY A 217 -7.09 -5.72 0.04
CA GLY A 217 -7.57 -5.11 1.27
C GLY A 217 -6.92 -3.75 1.56
N PRO A 218 -7.36 -3.05 2.62
CA PRO A 218 -6.74 -1.80 3.07
C PRO A 218 -5.23 -1.97 3.33
N GLY A 219 -4.39 -1.34 2.50
CA GLY A 219 -2.93 -1.41 2.64
C GLY A 219 -2.34 -2.77 2.27
N GLN A 220 -3.10 -3.62 1.57
CA GLN A 220 -2.67 -4.95 1.14
C GLN A 220 -2.74 -5.07 -0.38
N LEU A 221 -1.57 -5.22 -1.00
CA LEU A 221 -1.42 -5.42 -2.43
C LEU A 221 -1.10 -6.88 -2.72
N ASN A 222 -1.72 -7.47 -3.74
CA ASN A 222 -1.19 -8.63 -4.45
C ASN A 222 -0.42 -8.11 -5.67
N ALA A 223 0.92 -8.05 -5.59
CA ALA A 223 1.73 -7.44 -6.61
C ALA A 223 1.67 -8.21 -7.93
N GLN A 224 1.51 -9.55 -7.89
CA GLN A 224 1.34 -10.40 -9.06
C GLN A 224 0.13 -10.02 -9.93
N ARG A 225 -0.87 -9.32 -9.35
CA ARG A 225 -2.02 -8.79 -10.09
C ARG A 225 -1.94 -7.29 -10.36
N CYS A 226 -0.97 -6.57 -9.81
CA CYS A 226 -0.87 -5.12 -9.94
C CYS A 226 -0.49 -4.72 -11.37
N VAL A 227 -1.28 -3.86 -12.03
CA VAL A 227 -0.97 -3.38 -13.38
C VAL A 227 0.41 -2.70 -13.44
N SER A 228 0.83 -2.04 -12.35
CA SER A 228 2.17 -1.45 -12.27
C SER A 228 3.26 -2.52 -12.39
N PHE A 229 3.13 -3.65 -11.69
CA PHE A 229 4.05 -4.78 -11.81
C PHE A 229 3.96 -5.46 -13.17
N LEU A 230 2.73 -5.76 -13.62
CA LEU A 230 2.47 -6.50 -14.86
C LEU A 230 3.02 -5.80 -16.10
N THR A 231 3.00 -4.47 -16.14
CA THR A 231 3.60 -3.71 -17.24
C THR A 231 5.13 -3.82 -17.31
N GLN A 232 5.79 -4.29 -16.23
CA GLN A 232 7.24 -4.41 -16.12
C GLN A 232 7.77 -5.85 -16.29
N THR A 233 6.87 -6.83 -16.29
CA THR A 233 7.22 -8.24 -16.54
C THR A 233 7.70 -8.45 -17.98
N LYS A 234 8.55 -9.45 -18.19
CA LYS A 234 9.13 -9.75 -19.52
C LYS A 234 8.40 -10.87 -20.26
N GLY A 235 7.61 -11.67 -19.55
CA GLY A 235 6.91 -12.84 -20.10
C GLY A 235 5.55 -12.51 -20.73
N PHE A 236 4.82 -13.57 -21.05
CA PHE A 236 3.41 -13.49 -21.46
C PHE A 236 2.53 -12.91 -20.35
N LEU A 237 1.42 -12.31 -20.76
CA LEU A 237 0.34 -11.88 -19.89
C LEU A 237 -0.94 -12.63 -20.25
N GLU A 238 -1.77 -12.91 -19.25
CA GLU A 238 -3.07 -13.53 -19.45
C GLU A 238 -4.06 -12.57 -20.14
N ASP A 239 -5.04 -13.12 -20.86
CA ASP A 239 -6.06 -12.33 -21.58
C ASP A 239 -6.80 -11.35 -20.66
N GLU A 240 -7.21 -11.80 -19.47
CA GLU A 240 -7.91 -10.95 -18.49
C GLU A 240 -7.09 -9.69 -18.15
N VAL A 241 -5.78 -9.86 -17.96
CA VAL A 241 -4.85 -8.78 -17.64
C VAL A 241 -4.65 -7.86 -18.84
N MET A 242 -4.41 -8.39 -20.03
CA MET A 242 -4.18 -7.60 -21.24
C MET A 242 -5.37 -6.66 -21.54
N ARG A 243 -6.61 -7.12 -21.28
CA ARG A 243 -7.82 -6.29 -21.39
C ARG A 243 -7.88 -5.15 -20.37
N LYS A 244 -7.32 -5.35 -19.18
CA LYS A 244 -7.38 -4.40 -18.05
C LYS A 244 -6.22 -3.40 -18.02
N ILE A 245 -5.13 -3.65 -18.75
CA ILE A 245 -4.00 -2.73 -18.89
C ILE A 245 -4.41 -1.40 -19.56
N GLY A 246 -5.37 -1.44 -20.49
CA GLY A 246 -5.75 -0.29 -21.30
C GLY A 246 -4.62 0.10 -22.26
N ASN A 247 -4.20 1.37 -22.22
CA ASN A 247 -3.07 1.90 -23.01
C ASN A 247 -1.82 2.20 -22.17
N ARG A 248 -1.72 1.63 -20.96
CA ARG A 248 -0.57 1.85 -20.07
C ARG A 248 0.65 1.10 -20.59
N LEU A 249 1.74 1.83 -20.84
CA LEU A 249 3.00 1.26 -21.32
C LEU A 249 3.94 0.90 -20.18
N TYR A 250 3.88 1.65 -19.07
CA TYR A 250 4.68 1.44 -17.87
C TYR A 250 3.92 2.00 -16.66
N GLY A 251 3.84 1.23 -15.58
CA GLY A 251 3.22 1.63 -14.33
C GLY A 251 1.69 1.75 -14.38
N CYS A 252 1.09 2.16 -13.25
CA CYS A 252 -0.34 2.41 -13.14
C CYS A 252 -0.65 3.42 -12.03
N ASP A 253 -1.36 4.50 -12.38
CA ASP A 253 -1.69 5.58 -11.43
C ASP A 253 -3.13 5.52 -10.91
N THR A 254 -3.95 4.53 -11.31
CA THR A 254 -5.40 4.54 -11.04
C THR A 254 -5.73 4.70 -9.56
N CYS A 255 -5.05 3.97 -8.67
CA CYS A 255 -5.28 4.01 -7.23
C CYS A 255 -4.86 5.34 -6.58
N GLN A 256 -4.03 6.14 -7.24
CA GLN A 256 -3.63 7.49 -6.82
C GLN A 256 -4.54 8.56 -7.43
N ILE A 257 -4.90 8.43 -8.71
CA ILE A 257 -5.77 9.38 -9.42
C ILE A 257 -7.15 9.49 -8.75
N VAL A 258 -7.73 8.38 -8.31
CA VAL A 258 -9.05 8.38 -7.66
C VAL A 258 -9.02 8.79 -6.18
N CYS A 259 -7.82 8.95 -5.61
CA CYS A 259 -7.66 9.26 -4.19
C CYS A 259 -8.12 10.70 -3.91
N PRO A 260 -9.07 10.92 -2.98
CA PRO A 260 -9.51 12.27 -2.62
C PRO A 260 -8.39 13.17 -2.08
N LYS A 261 -7.39 12.58 -1.43
CA LYS A 261 -6.23 13.31 -0.87
C LYS A 261 -5.29 13.86 -1.95
N ASN A 262 -5.44 13.43 -3.21
CA ASN A 262 -4.70 13.99 -4.35
C ASN A 262 -5.50 15.03 -5.13
N LYS A 263 -6.73 15.34 -4.73
CA LYS A 263 -7.61 16.25 -5.47
C LYS A 263 -6.98 17.64 -5.52
N GLY A 264 -6.73 18.13 -6.74
CA GLY A 264 -6.19 19.47 -6.98
C GLY A 264 -4.67 19.57 -6.90
N LEU A 265 -3.97 18.53 -6.45
CA LEU A 265 -2.52 18.55 -6.26
C LEU A 265 -1.78 18.34 -7.57
N ASN A 266 -0.77 19.17 -7.83
CA ASN A 266 0.13 19.10 -8.98
C ASN A 266 1.38 19.95 -8.71
N TRP A 267 2.55 19.31 -8.68
CA TRP A 267 3.80 19.95 -8.25
C TRP A 267 4.77 20.09 -9.42
N THR A 268 5.12 21.32 -9.78
CA THR A 268 5.85 21.60 -11.04
C THR A 268 7.13 22.39 -10.85
N HIS A 269 7.61 22.52 -9.61
CA HIS A 269 8.77 23.35 -9.28
C HIS A 269 10.12 22.66 -9.54
N HIS A 270 10.15 21.33 -9.70
CA HIS A 270 11.31 20.60 -10.20
C HIS A 270 11.24 20.50 -11.73
N GLU A 271 12.18 21.16 -12.41
CA GLU A 271 12.22 21.25 -13.88
C GLU A 271 12.57 19.89 -14.51
N GLU A 272 13.53 19.18 -13.92
CA GLU A 272 14.01 17.87 -14.37
C GLU A 272 12.95 16.77 -14.26
N LEU A 273 11.89 16.97 -13.48
CA LEU A 273 10.77 16.03 -13.32
C LEU A 273 9.58 16.37 -14.25
N GLN A 274 9.67 17.43 -15.05
CA GLN A 274 8.59 17.77 -15.98
C GLN A 274 8.45 16.72 -17.09
N PRO A 275 7.22 16.32 -17.44
CA PRO A 275 7.00 15.38 -18.53
C PRO A 275 7.30 16.02 -19.89
N ASP A 276 8.14 15.38 -20.69
CA ASP A 276 8.09 15.51 -22.15
C ASP A 276 6.83 14.78 -22.65
N PRO A 277 5.84 15.48 -23.26
CA PRO A 277 4.60 14.85 -23.69
C PRO A 277 4.78 13.73 -24.73
N GLU A 278 5.81 13.78 -25.56
CA GLU A 278 6.08 12.74 -26.57
C GLU A 278 6.72 11.50 -25.97
N LYS A 279 7.49 11.63 -24.87
CA LYS A 279 7.99 10.48 -24.09
C LYS A 279 6.94 9.92 -23.13
N ALA A 280 6.23 10.79 -22.42
CA ALA A 280 5.26 10.38 -21.41
C ALA A 280 3.98 9.81 -22.05
N LYS A 281 3.59 10.28 -23.24
CA LYS A 281 2.40 9.83 -23.97
C LYS A 281 2.72 9.52 -25.44
N PRO A 282 3.59 8.53 -25.73
CA PRO A 282 4.14 8.28 -27.06
C PRO A 282 3.12 7.64 -28.01
N LEU A 283 3.31 7.85 -29.32
CA LEU A 283 2.59 7.12 -30.36
C LEU A 283 2.90 5.62 -30.28
N LEU A 284 1.86 4.78 -30.37
CA LEU A 284 2.01 3.32 -30.19
C LEU A 284 2.75 2.63 -31.33
N LEU A 285 2.43 2.99 -32.59
CA LEU A 285 3.03 2.32 -33.75
C LEU A 285 4.55 2.53 -33.84
N PRO A 286 5.10 3.76 -33.72
CA PRO A 286 6.54 3.97 -33.77
C PRO A 286 7.32 3.18 -32.70
N ILE A 287 6.73 2.93 -31.53
CA ILE A 287 7.38 2.13 -30.48
C ILE A 287 7.72 0.72 -30.96
N LEU A 288 6.93 0.12 -31.86
CA LEU A 288 7.15 -1.24 -32.35
C LEU A 288 8.40 -1.34 -33.25
N ASP A 289 8.81 -0.23 -33.87
CA ASP A 289 9.98 -0.16 -34.75
C ASP A 289 11.28 0.22 -34.03
N MET A 290 11.19 0.81 -32.84
CA MET A 290 12.36 1.33 -32.13
C MET A 290 13.42 0.26 -31.90
N SER A 291 14.63 0.48 -32.41
CA SER A 291 15.83 -0.28 -32.06
C SER A 291 16.22 -0.10 -30.59
N ASN A 292 17.15 -0.91 -30.08
CA ASN A 292 17.70 -0.71 -28.73
C ASN A 292 18.38 0.66 -28.58
N ARG A 293 19.01 1.17 -29.65
CA ARG A 293 19.69 2.47 -29.65
C ARG A 293 18.68 3.60 -29.56
N GLU A 294 17.69 3.63 -30.45
CA GLU A 294 16.63 4.66 -30.45
C GLU A 294 15.83 4.65 -29.14
N PHE A 295 15.55 3.46 -28.59
CA PHE A 295 14.88 3.36 -27.30
C PHE A 295 15.72 4.00 -26.18
N LYS A 296 17.03 3.73 -26.14
CA LYS A 296 17.94 4.32 -25.14
C LYS A 296 18.06 5.84 -25.32
N GLU A 297 18.16 6.32 -26.55
CA GLU A 297 18.21 7.76 -26.87
C GLU A 297 16.89 8.47 -26.48
N THR A 298 15.74 7.79 -26.62
CA THR A 298 14.43 8.38 -26.36
C THR A 298 14.00 8.29 -24.89
N PHE A 299 14.14 7.12 -24.27
CA PHE A 299 13.60 6.84 -22.93
C PHE A 299 14.66 6.58 -21.87
N GLY A 300 15.93 6.46 -22.24
CA GLY A 300 17.01 5.99 -21.36
C GLY A 300 17.31 6.89 -20.17
N ASP A 301 16.82 8.13 -20.17
CA ASP A 301 16.88 9.08 -19.07
C ASP A 301 15.70 8.96 -18.08
N THR A 302 14.69 8.13 -18.38
CA THR A 302 13.48 7.94 -17.57
C THR A 302 13.54 6.63 -16.76
N SER A 303 12.83 6.58 -15.63
CA SER A 303 12.74 5.35 -14.82
C SER A 303 12.06 4.17 -15.57
N ALA A 304 11.24 4.46 -16.58
CA ALA A 304 10.59 3.42 -17.40
C ALA A 304 11.57 2.57 -18.22
N ALA A 305 12.80 3.03 -18.44
CA ALA A 305 13.77 2.33 -19.29
C ALA A 305 14.51 1.18 -18.59
N TRP A 306 14.36 0.98 -17.28
CA TRP A 306 15.16 0.01 -16.51
C TRP A 306 15.02 -1.46 -16.97
N ARG A 307 13.89 -1.83 -17.58
CA ARG A 307 13.64 -3.16 -18.17
C ARG A 307 13.91 -3.23 -19.68
N GLY A 308 14.34 -2.13 -20.28
CA GLY A 308 14.52 -1.96 -21.71
C GLY A 308 13.20 -1.96 -22.49
N ARG A 309 13.30 -1.96 -23.83
CA ARG A 309 12.13 -1.80 -24.72
C ARG A 309 11.12 -2.94 -24.71
N LYS A 310 11.52 -4.15 -24.27
CA LYS A 310 10.70 -5.37 -24.49
C LYS A 310 9.31 -5.28 -23.83
N PRO A 311 9.17 -4.96 -22.53
CA PRO A 311 7.84 -4.86 -21.91
C PRO A 311 7.01 -3.72 -22.50
N ILE A 312 7.64 -2.57 -22.78
CA ILE A 312 6.96 -1.40 -23.36
C ILE A 312 6.40 -1.71 -24.76
N GLN A 313 7.16 -2.42 -25.61
CA GLN A 313 6.67 -2.86 -26.92
C GLN A 313 5.51 -3.86 -26.79
N ARG A 314 5.60 -4.84 -25.89
CA ARG A 314 4.49 -5.77 -25.60
C ARG A 314 3.25 -5.00 -25.16
N ASN A 315 3.40 -4.03 -24.26
CA ASN A 315 2.29 -3.22 -23.77
C ASN A 315 1.73 -2.29 -24.86
N ALA A 316 2.55 -1.85 -25.82
CA ALA A 316 2.08 -1.09 -26.99
C ALA A 316 1.22 -1.97 -27.91
N VAL A 317 1.60 -3.22 -28.15
CA VAL A 317 0.77 -4.19 -28.88
C VAL A 317 -0.56 -4.44 -28.16
N ILE A 318 -0.54 -4.61 -26.83
CA ILE A 318 -1.76 -4.75 -26.01
C ILE A 318 -2.67 -3.52 -26.18
N ALA A 319 -2.10 -2.32 -26.10
CA ALA A 319 -2.84 -1.07 -26.26
C ALA A 319 -3.50 -0.97 -27.64
N LEU A 320 -2.81 -1.32 -28.72
CA LEU A 320 -3.37 -1.34 -30.08
C LEU A 320 -4.54 -2.33 -30.21
N GLY A 321 -4.40 -3.53 -29.62
CA GLY A 321 -5.50 -4.50 -29.56
C GLY A 321 -6.69 -4.05 -28.70
N ASN A 322 -6.44 -3.25 -27.66
CA ASN A 322 -7.49 -2.65 -26.83
C ASN A 322 -8.22 -1.51 -27.54
N PHE A 323 -7.51 -0.71 -28.34
CA PHE A 323 -8.12 0.33 -29.19
C PHE A 323 -8.83 -0.22 -30.43
N LYS A 324 -8.62 -1.51 -30.75
CA LYS A 324 -9.07 -2.14 -32.01
C LYS A 324 -8.64 -1.32 -33.24
N ASP A 325 -7.39 -0.87 -33.24
CA ASP A 325 -6.87 0.00 -34.30
C ASP A 325 -6.61 -0.78 -35.59
N ALA A 326 -7.53 -0.69 -36.56
CA ALA A 326 -7.38 -1.33 -37.86
C ALA A 326 -6.12 -0.88 -38.62
N SER A 327 -5.64 0.35 -38.40
CA SER A 327 -4.42 0.84 -39.05
C SER A 327 -3.14 0.14 -38.55
N ALA A 328 -3.23 -0.57 -37.42
CA ALA A 328 -2.12 -1.33 -36.86
C ALA A 328 -2.00 -2.76 -37.42
N VAL A 329 -3.01 -3.27 -38.13
CA VAL A 329 -3.03 -4.65 -38.65
C VAL A 329 -1.79 -4.98 -39.48
N PRO A 330 -1.31 -4.13 -40.42
CA PRO A 330 -0.10 -4.44 -41.19
C PRO A 330 1.13 -4.60 -40.29
N LYS A 331 1.31 -3.69 -39.33
CA LYS A 331 2.47 -3.71 -38.42
C LYS A 331 2.40 -4.89 -37.44
N LEU A 332 1.23 -5.17 -36.88
CA LEU A 332 1.02 -6.31 -35.99
C LEU A 332 1.22 -7.64 -36.71
N SER A 333 0.81 -7.73 -37.98
CA SER A 333 1.06 -8.90 -38.83
C SER A 333 2.55 -9.09 -39.09
N GLU A 334 3.31 -8.01 -39.31
CA GLU A 334 4.76 -8.08 -39.42
C GLU A 334 5.40 -8.59 -38.12
N VAL A 335 4.98 -8.05 -36.97
CA VAL A 335 5.45 -8.49 -35.65
C VAL A 335 5.17 -9.98 -35.43
N LEU A 336 3.94 -10.43 -35.70
CA LEU A 336 3.54 -11.83 -35.59
C LEU A 336 4.42 -12.75 -36.44
N LEU A 337 4.75 -12.36 -37.68
CA LEU A 337 5.41 -13.25 -38.62
C LEU A 337 6.94 -13.20 -38.55
N LYS A 338 7.53 -12.12 -38.03
CA LYS A 338 8.98 -11.86 -38.14
C LYS A 338 9.70 -11.59 -36.83
N ASP A 339 9.00 -11.18 -35.76
CA ASP A 339 9.71 -10.81 -34.53
C ASP A 339 10.33 -12.05 -33.86
N PRO A 340 11.60 -12.01 -33.44
CA PRO A 340 12.26 -13.19 -32.86
C PRO A 340 11.69 -13.57 -31.48
N ARG A 341 10.94 -12.69 -30.80
CA ARG A 341 10.47 -12.88 -29.42
C ARG A 341 9.08 -13.53 -29.39
N PRO A 342 8.94 -14.74 -28.81
CA PRO A 342 7.64 -15.40 -28.71
C PRO A 342 6.58 -14.56 -27.98
N GLU A 343 6.96 -13.86 -26.91
CA GLU A 343 6.03 -13.06 -26.11
C GLU A 343 5.39 -11.95 -26.95
N LEU A 344 6.16 -11.34 -27.86
CA LEU A 344 5.64 -10.28 -28.71
C LEU A 344 4.81 -10.85 -29.87
N ARG A 345 5.24 -11.97 -30.48
CA ARG A 345 4.46 -12.65 -31.53
C ARG A 345 3.10 -13.11 -31.02
N GLY A 346 3.05 -13.78 -29.87
CA GLY A 346 1.79 -14.22 -29.25
C GLY A 346 0.89 -13.06 -28.85
N THR A 347 1.47 -12.00 -28.28
CA THR A 347 0.70 -10.77 -27.97
C THR A 347 0.17 -10.11 -29.25
N ALA A 348 0.90 -10.14 -30.36
CA ALA A 348 0.44 -9.64 -31.66
C ALA A 348 -0.70 -10.49 -32.24
N ALA A 349 -0.63 -11.82 -32.11
CA ALA A 349 -1.75 -12.70 -32.46
C ALA A 349 -3.02 -12.34 -31.68
N TRP A 350 -2.88 -12.14 -30.35
CA TRP A 350 -3.99 -11.69 -29.50
C TRP A 350 -4.56 -10.33 -29.95
N ALA A 351 -3.71 -9.36 -30.24
CA ALA A 351 -4.15 -8.04 -30.69
C ALA A 351 -4.86 -8.10 -32.05
N LEU A 352 -4.36 -8.90 -33.00
CA LEU A 352 -4.99 -9.13 -34.30
C LEU A 352 -6.36 -9.81 -34.17
N GLY A 353 -6.50 -10.81 -33.29
CA GLY A 353 -7.78 -11.44 -33.00
C GLY A 353 -8.82 -10.46 -32.45
N ARG A 354 -8.39 -9.47 -31.66
CA ARG A 354 -9.26 -8.42 -31.13
C ARG A 354 -9.66 -7.34 -32.13
N ILE A 355 -8.73 -6.96 -33.02
CA ILE A 355 -8.97 -5.97 -34.06
C ILE A 355 -9.89 -6.57 -35.14
N GLY A 356 -9.62 -7.81 -35.55
CA GLY A 356 -10.36 -8.53 -36.58
C GLY A 356 -10.14 -7.98 -37.99
N GLY A 357 -11.02 -8.40 -38.91
CA GLY A 357 -10.93 -8.09 -40.33
C GLY A 357 -10.22 -9.19 -41.14
N GLU A 358 -10.44 -9.18 -42.45
CA GLU A 358 -9.96 -10.21 -43.37
C GLU A 358 -8.43 -10.28 -43.41
N GLU A 359 -7.74 -9.13 -43.40
CA GLU A 359 -6.28 -9.08 -43.36
C GLU A 359 -5.72 -9.68 -42.07
N ALA A 360 -6.32 -9.39 -40.91
CA ALA A 360 -5.90 -9.96 -39.64
C ALA A 360 -6.08 -11.48 -39.65
N LEU A 361 -7.24 -11.96 -40.11
CA LEU A 361 -7.54 -13.39 -40.23
C LEU A 361 -6.55 -14.13 -41.13
N ASN A 362 -6.28 -13.58 -42.32
CA ASN A 362 -5.34 -14.17 -43.26
C ASN A 362 -3.91 -14.26 -42.68
N ASN A 363 -3.48 -13.27 -41.91
CA ASN A 363 -2.15 -13.29 -41.29
C ASN A 363 -2.08 -14.18 -40.04
N LEU A 364 -3.16 -14.34 -39.28
CA LEU A 364 -3.27 -15.34 -38.21
C LEU A 364 -3.18 -16.76 -38.79
N ASP A 365 -3.89 -17.05 -39.89
CA ASP A 365 -3.83 -18.35 -40.58
C ASP A 365 -2.41 -18.64 -41.12
N LYS A 366 -1.69 -17.61 -41.61
CA LYS A 366 -0.27 -17.74 -41.99
C LYS A 366 0.61 -18.04 -40.79
N GLY A 367 0.47 -17.28 -39.70
CA GLY A 367 1.24 -17.48 -38.47
C GLY A 367 1.06 -18.89 -37.90
N MET A 368 -0.17 -19.41 -37.89
CA MET A 368 -0.51 -20.76 -37.42
C MET A 368 0.21 -21.89 -38.18
N LYS A 369 0.49 -21.68 -39.47
CA LYS A 369 1.21 -22.65 -40.32
C LYS A 369 2.72 -22.66 -40.07
N SER A 370 3.31 -21.53 -39.67
CA SER A 370 4.76 -21.39 -39.52
C SER A 370 5.25 -21.44 -38.07
N GLU A 371 4.42 -21.03 -37.10
CA GLU A 371 4.83 -20.90 -35.70
C GLU A 371 5.15 -22.25 -35.05
N GLN A 372 6.23 -22.29 -34.28
CA GLN A 372 6.73 -23.47 -33.58
C GLN A 372 6.60 -23.35 -32.05
N ASP A 373 6.54 -22.13 -31.52
CA ASP A 373 6.37 -21.91 -30.08
C ASP A 373 4.95 -22.29 -29.64
N GLU A 374 4.84 -23.24 -28.71
CA GLU A 374 3.56 -23.79 -28.26
C GLU A 374 2.63 -22.74 -27.65
N GLN A 375 3.17 -21.79 -26.90
CA GLN A 375 2.38 -20.73 -26.29
C GLN A 375 1.83 -19.77 -27.34
N VAL A 376 2.65 -19.40 -28.33
CA VAL A 376 2.19 -18.56 -29.46
C VAL A 376 1.15 -19.29 -30.30
N ARG A 377 1.32 -20.59 -30.55
CA ARG A 377 0.32 -21.43 -31.25
C ARG A 377 -1.02 -21.46 -30.51
N SER A 378 -1.00 -21.59 -29.18
CA SER A 378 -2.20 -21.53 -28.34
C SER A 378 -2.90 -20.17 -28.45
N MET A 379 -2.16 -19.07 -28.40
CA MET A 379 -2.72 -17.72 -28.58
C MET A 379 -3.28 -17.49 -29.99
N LEU A 380 -2.63 -18.05 -31.03
CA LEU A 380 -3.11 -18.04 -32.41
C LEU A 380 -4.43 -18.81 -32.56
N GLN A 381 -4.54 -20.00 -31.96
CA GLN A 381 -5.78 -20.77 -31.94
C GLN A 381 -6.92 -19.98 -31.31
N GLN A 382 -6.67 -19.36 -30.15
CA GLN A 382 -7.67 -18.52 -29.48
C GLN A 382 -8.09 -17.32 -30.34
N ALA A 383 -7.13 -16.64 -30.98
CA ALA A 383 -7.41 -15.52 -31.86
C ALA A 383 -8.21 -15.92 -33.12
N LEU A 384 -7.88 -17.07 -33.72
CA LEU A 384 -8.62 -17.61 -34.87
C LEU A 384 -10.04 -18.02 -34.48
N HIS A 385 -10.21 -18.69 -33.35
CA HIS A 385 -11.52 -19.08 -32.84
C HIS A 385 -12.42 -17.87 -32.57
N GLN A 386 -11.85 -16.76 -32.08
CA GLN A 386 -12.59 -15.49 -31.90
C GLN A 386 -13.09 -14.89 -33.22
N LEU A 387 -12.40 -15.11 -34.35
CA LEU A 387 -12.76 -14.55 -35.65
C LEU A 387 -13.57 -15.50 -36.54
N LYS A 388 -13.45 -16.81 -36.32
CA LYS A 388 -14.20 -17.88 -36.96
C LYS A 388 -14.83 -18.76 -35.87
N PRO A 389 -15.90 -18.31 -35.21
CA PRO A 389 -16.70 -19.23 -34.40
C PRO A 389 -17.36 -20.20 -35.38
N GLU A 390 -16.86 -21.43 -35.49
CA GLU A 390 -17.63 -22.50 -36.13
C GLU A 390 -18.94 -22.70 -35.33
N ASP A 391 -20.03 -23.03 -36.03
CA ASP A 391 -21.37 -23.32 -35.50
C ASP A 391 -21.32 -24.20 -34.24
N ALA A 392 -21.33 -23.57 -33.06
CA ALA A 392 -21.50 -24.22 -31.78
C ALA A 392 -22.78 -23.67 -31.14
N GLY A 393 -23.68 -24.62 -30.86
CA GLY A 393 -25.04 -24.39 -30.40
C GLY A 393 -25.15 -23.51 -29.15
N THR A 394 -26.37 -23.00 -29.01
CA THR A 394 -26.95 -22.31 -27.87
C THR A 394 -26.40 -22.77 -26.53
N ASP A 395 -25.80 -21.84 -25.78
CA ASP A 395 -26.15 -21.55 -24.39
C ASP A 395 -25.38 -20.32 -23.91
N THR A 396 -26.07 -19.18 -23.83
CA THR A 396 -25.63 -18.07 -22.97
C THR A 396 -26.85 -17.47 -22.28
N GLU A 397 -26.94 -17.69 -20.97
CA GLU A 397 -27.87 -16.96 -20.10
C GLU A 397 -27.46 -15.49 -20.01
N PRO A 398 -28.42 -14.56 -19.90
CA PRO A 398 -28.12 -13.13 -19.85
C PRO A 398 -27.66 -12.71 -18.45
N VAL A 399 -26.47 -12.12 -18.38
CA VAL A 399 -25.98 -11.42 -17.18
C VAL A 399 -26.79 -10.12 -17.01
N SER A 400 -27.54 -10.06 -15.91
CA SER A 400 -28.40 -8.94 -15.53
C SER A 400 -27.63 -7.63 -15.31
N SER A 401 -28.24 -6.55 -15.79
CA SER A 401 -27.93 -5.14 -15.57
C SER A 401 -27.78 -4.75 -14.09
N LYS A 402 -26.77 -3.91 -13.79
CA LYS A 402 -26.65 -3.17 -12.53
C LYS A 402 -27.64 -1.99 -12.51
N PRO A 403 -28.25 -1.64 -11.37
CA PRO A 403 -28.89 -0.34 -11.20
C PRO A 403 -27.85 0.73 -10.84
N GLU A 404 -28.07 1.92 -11.39
CA GLU A 404 -27.46 3.18 -10.98
C GLU A 404 -27.92 3.56 -9.57
N ALA A 405 -27.04 4.17 -8.77
CA ALA A 405 -27.41 4.77 -7.49
C ALA A 405 -26.81 6.17 -7.37
N GLU A 406 -27.69 7.09 -7.01
CA GLU A 406 -27.58 8.53 -7.00
C GLU A 406 -26.61 9.07 -5.93
N GLN A 407 -26.14 10.29 -6.19
CA GLN A 407 -25.33 11.10 -5.30
C GLN A 407 -26.17 11.64 -4.14
N SER A 408 -25.64 11.62 -2.91
CA SER A 408 -26.04 12.63 -1.92
C SER A 408 -24.90 13.04 -0.97
N ALA A 409 -24.88 14.36 -0.78
CA ALA A 409 -24.35 15.25 0.24
C ALA A 409 -23.07 14.92 1.04
N VAL A 410 -22.17 15.91 0.97
CA VAL A 410 -20.94 16.12 1.74
C VAL A 410 -21.28 16.59 3.14
N ASN A 411 -20.60 16.08 4.17
CA ASN A 411 -20.51 16.75 5.49
C ASN A 411 -19.03 16.97 5.86
N GLU A 412 -18.78 18.14 6.42
CA GLU A 412 -17.48 18.75 6.74
C GLU A 412 -16.68 17.99 7.84
N PRO A 413 -15.34 18.08 7.86
CA PRO A 413 -14.52 17.42 8.87
C PRO A 413 -14.49 18.21 10.19
N MET A 414 -14.88 17.57 11.29
CA MET A 414 -14.64 18.04 12.66
C MET A 414 -13.28 17.52 13.16
N GLY A 415 -12.51 18.40 13.81
CA GLY A 415 -11.17 18.13 14.36
C GLY A 415 -11.18 17.22 15.60
N VAL A 416 -10.01 16.64 15.90
CA VAL A 416 -9.77 15.73 17.04
C VAL A 416 -9.20 16.52 18.24
N PRO A 417 -9.64 16.26 19.49
CA PRO A 417 -9.12 16.92 20.69
C PRO A 417 -7.75 16.38 21.16
N ALA A 418 -7.05 17.17 21.98
CA ALA A 418 -5.73 16.86 22.55
C ALA A 418 -5.77 15.67 23.53
N VAL A 419 -4.75 14.80 23.48
CA VAL A 419 -4.62 13.59 24.31
C VAL A 419 -3.74 13.88 25.54
N PRO A 420 -4.19 13.60 26.78
CA PRO A 420 -3.38 13.74 28.00
C PRO A 420 -2.22 12.74 28.07
N VAL A 421 -1.15 13.11 28.77
CA VAL A 421 -0.03 12.22 29.13
C VAL A 421 -0.38 11.54 30.46
N ASP A 422 -0.88 10.31 30.40
CA ASP A 422 -1.25 9.51 31.57
C ASP A 422 -0.24 8.38 31.80
N THR A 423 0.21 8.13 33.03
CA THR A 423 0.96 6.89 33.35
C THR A 423 0.10 5.66 33.03
N LEU A 424 0.66 4.70 32.28
CA LEU A 424 -0.03 3.45 31.94
C LEU A 424 0.39 2.35 32.92
N TYR A 425 -0.59 1.60 33.42
CA TYR A 425 -0.37 0.45 34.30
C TYR A 425 -0.57 -0.84 33.53
N TYR A 426 0.20 -1.87 33.82
CA TYR A 426 0.00 -3.18 33.20
C TYR A 426 0.16 -4.34 34.18
N ASP A 427 -0.44 -5.47 33.80
CA ASP A 427 -0.20 -6.77 34.42
C ASP A 427 -0.40 -7.90 33.39
N GLU A 428 0.02 -9.11 33.73
CA GLU A 428 -0.03 -10.28 32.86
C GLU A 428 -0.93 -11.38 33.43
N VAL A 429 -1.87 -11.87 32.62
CA VAL A 429 -2.74 -12.99 32.99
C VAL A 429 -2.45 -14.21 32.13
N HIS A 430 -2.31 -15.37 32.77
CA HIS A 430 -2.09 -16.64 32.09
C HIS A 430 -3.44 -17.24 31.70
N THR A 431 -3.61 -17.57 30.42
CA THR A 431 -4.89 -18.06 29.89
C THR A 431 -4.68 -19.29 28.99
N PRO A 432 -5.73 -20.07 28.70
CA PRO A 432 -5.66 -21.21 27.76
C PRO A 432 -5.20 -20.84 26.34
N ILE A 433 -5.24 -19.56 25.95
CA ILE A 433 -4.79 -19.07 24.65
C ILE A 433 -3.40 -18.40 24.72
N GLY A 434 -2.68 -18.58 25.83
CA GLY A 434 -1.39 -17.95 26.11
C GLY A 434 -1.49 -16.81 27.12
N THR A 435 -0.34 -16.21 27.46
CA THR A 435 -0.30 -15.04 28.36
C THR A 435 -0.85 -13.82 27.64
N LEU A 436 -1.68 -13.05 28.35
CA LEU A 436 -2.18 -11.75 27.89
C LEU A 436 -1.54 -10.66 28.73
N THR A 437 -1.02 -9.61 28.09
CA THR A 437 -0.65 -8.36 28.76
C THR A 437 -1.85 -7.44 28.71
N VAL A 438 -2.35 -7.01 29.88
CA VAL A 438 -3.46 -6.08 30.02
C VAL A 438 -2.91 -4.73 30.46
N VAL A 439 -3.37 -3.65 29.83
CA VAL A 439 -2.94 -2.28 30.11
C VAL A 439 -4.14 -1.43 30.46
N MET A 440 -3.97 -0.61 31.50
CA MET A 440 -5.00 0.28 32.03
C MET A 440 -4.46 1.71 32.17
N SER A 441 -5.24 2.68 31.69
CA SER A 441 -5.05 4.11 32.00
C SER A 441 -5.79 4.46 33.30
N PRO A 442 -5.66 5.68 33.84
CA PRO A 442 -6.49 6.13 34.96
C PRO A 442 -8.00 6.09 34.66
N GLN A 443 -8.41 6.04 33.39
CA GLN A 443 -9.81 6.04 32.96
C GLN A 443 -10.39 4.63 32.72
N GLY A 444 -9.55 3.61 32.51
CA GLY A 444 -9.99 2.24 32.30
C GLY A 444 -9.03 1.40 31.45
N VAL A 445 -9.46 0.17 31.15
CA VAL A 445 -8.67 -0.76 30.32
C VAL A 445 -8.60 -0.20 28.90
N CYS A 446 -7.38 -0.02 28.39
CA CYS A 446 -7.15 0.67 27.13
C CYS A 446 -6.44 -0.19 26.08
N LEU A 447 -5.78 -1.28 26.48
CA LEU A 447 -5.08 -2.19 25.56
C LEU A 447 -4.95 -3.62 26.14
N ILE A 448 -5.13 -4.64 25.31
CA ILE A 448 -4.82 -6.04 25.60
C ILE A 448 -4.00 -6.62 24.45
N GLU A 449 -2.82 -7.17 24.77
CA GLU A 449 -1.91 -7.79 23.81
C GLU A 449 -1.72 -9.29 24.09
N PHE A 450 -1.62 -10.09 23.02
CA PHE A 450 -1.40 -11.54 23.10
C PHE A 450 0.11 -11.84 23.23
N GLY A 451 0.60 -11.97 24.46
CA GLY A 451 2.00 -12.24 24.79
C GLY A 451 2.41 -11.56 26.11
N THR A 452 3.62 -11.83 26.58
CA THR A 452 4.22 -11.12 27.72
C THR A 452 4.65 -9.71 27.33
N PHE A 453 4.76 -8.82 28.31
CA PHE A 453 5.19 -7.45 28.16
C PHE A 453 6.55 -7.38 27.47
N THR A 454 7.53 -8.21 27.88
CA THR A 454 8.87 -8.24 27.27
C THR A 454 8.82 -8.58 25.78
N VAL A 455 7.94 -9.50 25.37
CA VAL A 455 7.78 -9.87 23.95
C VAL A 455 7.05 -8.77 23.17
N LYS A 456 6.21 -7.99 23.85
CA LYS A 456 5.34 -6.97 23.25
C LYS A 456 5.84 -5.54 23.45
N GLU A 457 6.97 -5.34 24.10
CA GLU A 457 7.47 -4.03 24.51
C GLU A 457 7.48 -3.03 23.36
N ALA A 458 8.04 -3.40 22.20
CA ALA A 458 8.05 -2.52 21.03
C ALA A 458 6.65 -2.12 20.53
N VAL A 459 5.67 -3.03 20.61
CA VAL A 459 4.27 -2.78 20.21
C VAL A 459 3.59 -1.87 21.22
N LEU A 460 3.78 -2.14 22.51
CA LEU A 460 3.25 -1.34 23.62
C LEU A 460 3.79 0.10 23.54
N GLN A 461 5.11 0.27 23.41
CA GLN A 461 5.73 1.59 23.28
C GLN A 461 5.23 2.35 22.05
N GLN A 462 5.02 1.66 20.93
CA GLN A 462 4.41 2.28 19.73
C GLN A 462 2.97 2.72 19.98
N TRP A 463 2.16 1.90 20.67
CA TRP A 463 0.80 2.25 21.03
C TRP A 463 0.75 3.47 21.94
N SER A 464 1.61 3.50 22.97
CA SER A 464 1.71 4.63 23.90
C SER A 464 2.06 5.94 23.19
N ARG A 465 3.05 5.93 22.28
CA ARG A 465 3.38 7.12 21.46
C ARG A 465 2.20 7.59 20.61
N THR A 466 1.40 6.67 20.10
CA THR A 466 0.28 6.98 19.22
C THR A 466 -0.92 7.52 20.00
N TRP A 467 -1.23 6.91 21.14
CA TRP A 467 -2.52 7.09 21.82
C TRP A 467 -2.43 7.61 23.25
N ALA A 468 -1.25 7.71 23.85
CA ALA A 468 -1.03 8.13 25.24
C ALA A 468 0.13 9.13 25.40
N GLY A 469 0.49 9.84 24.32
CA GLY A 469 1.53 10.87 24.35
C GLY A 469 2.94 10.35 24.69
N GLY A 470 3.18 9.05 24.53
CA GLY A 470 4.47 8.42 24.85
C GLY A 470 4.68 8.13 26.34
N ALA A 471 3.60 8.00 27.12
CA ALA A 471 3.66 7.58 28.51
C ALA A 471 4.41 6.26 28.75
N GLY A 472 5.11 6.18 29.87
CA GLY A 472 5.74 4.95 30.34
C GLY A 472 4.73 3.93 30.87
N TYR A 473 5.22 2.70 31.07
CA TYR A 473 4.47 1.58 31.62
C TYR A 473 4.99 1.20 33.01
N GLU A 474 4.10 1.04 33.97
CA GLU A 474 4.39 0.57 35.32
C GLU A 474 3.60 -0.70 35.61
N ARG A 475 4.26 -1.72 36.19
CA ARG A 475 3.56 -2.95 36.56
C ARG A 475 2.83 -2.76 37.89
N ASP A 476 1.53 -3.03 37.92
CA ASP A 476 0.67 -2.83 39.10
C ASP A 476 -0.42 -3.92 39.17
N GLU A 477 -0.12 -5.01 39.89
CA GLU A 477 -1.01 -6.17 40.01
C GLU A 477 -2.29 -5.87 40.80
N GLU A 478 -2.20 -5.04 41.84
CA GLU A 478 -3.35 -4.69 42.69
C GLU A 478 -4.36 -3.86 41.90
N ARG A 479 -3.88 -2.89 41.13
CA ARG A 479 -4.73 -2.03 40.31
C ARG A 479 -5.43 -2.80 39.18
N LEU A 480 -4.77 -3.78 38.59
CA LEU A 480 -5.35 -4.61 37.52
C LEU A 480 -6.08 -5.86 38.04
N SER A 481 -6.17 -6.08 39.36
CA SER A 481 -6.70 -7.32 39.92
C SER A 481 -8.14 -7.63 39.50
N ASP A 482 -8.97 -6.60 39.31
CA ASP A 482 -10.36 -6.78 38.87
C ASP A 482 -10.43 -7.31 37.43
N VAL A 483 -9.73 -6.68 36.49
CA VAL A 483 -9.73 -7.11 35.08
C VAL A 483 -9.06 -8.47 34.90
N THR A 484 -7.97 -8.75 35.59
CA THR A 484 -7.29 -10.06 35.49
C THR A 484 -8.13 -11.17 36.11
N SER A 485 -8.85 -10.90 37.22
CA SER A 485 -9.82 -11.82 37.81
C SER A 485 -10.99 -12.09 36.87
N GLN A 486 -11.57 -11.06 36.25
CA GLN A 486 -12.67 -11.21 35.30
C GLN A 486 -12.23 -12.00 34.05
N LEU A 487 -11.05 -11.74 33.49
CA LEU A 487 -10.50 -12.53 32.39
C LEU A 487 -10.32 -14.00 32.78
N THR A 488 -9.79 -14.27 33.99
CA THR A 488 -9.63 -15.64 34.50
C THR A 488 -10.98 -16.36 34.59
N ARG A 489 -12.00 -15.72 35.19
CA ARG A 489 -13.35 -16.27 35.30
C ARG A 489 -14.00 -16.48 33.92
N TYR A 490 -13.76 -15.58 32.96
CA TYR A 490 -14.23 -15.75 31.58
C TYR A 490 -13.63 -17.01 30.94
N PHE A 491 -12.32 -17.22 31.04
CA PHE A 491 -11.66 -18.42 30.51
C PHE A 491 -12.06 -19.71 31.21
N ASN A 492 -12.53 -19.63 32.46
CA ASN A 492 -13.12 -20.76 33.20
C ASN A 492 -14.61 -20.98 32.85
N GLY A 493 -15.22 -20.14 32.03
CA GLY A 493 -16.65 -20.21 31.69
C GLY A 493 -17.60 -19.69 32.77
N GLU A 494 -17.07 -19.01 33.79
CA GLU A 494 -17.81 -18.49 34.95
C GLU A 494 -18.29 -17.04 34.77
N LEU A 495 -17.77 -16.33 33.77
CA LEU A 495 -18.13 -14.96 33.43
C LEU A 495 -18.57 -14.87 31.96
N LYS A 496 -19.70 -14.21 31.72
CA LYS A 496 -20.24 -13.99 30.36
C LYS A 496 -20.17 -12.53 29.92
N GLU A 497 -20.15 -11.60 30.87
CA GLU A 497 -20.12 -10.16 30.65
C GLU A 497 -19.05 -9.51 31.53
N PHE A 498 -18.24 -8.63 30.94
CA PHE A 498 -17.24 -7.86 31.65
C PHE A 498 -17.86 -6.55 32.16
N SER A 499 -17.45 -6.13 33.35
CA SER A 499 -17.94 -4.89 34.00
C SER A 499 -16.85 -3.84 34.20
N VAL A 500 -15.64 -4.10 33.68
CA VAL A 500 -14.50 -3.21 33.82
C VAL A 500 -14.69 -1.93 32.99
N PRO A 501 -14.27 -0.76 33.50
CA PRO A 501 -14.29 0.47 32.73
C PRO A 501 -13.33 0.37 31.54
N LEU A 502 -13.73 0.89 30.37
CA LEU A 502 -12.94 0.89 29.15
C LEU A 502 -12.55 2.32 28.77
N ASP A 503 -11.28 2.50 28.42
CA ASP A 503 -10.74 3.72 27.81
C ASP A 503 -10.37 3.43 26.35
N MET A 504 -11.38 3.39 25.50
CA MET A 504 -11.22 3.06 24.07
C MET A 504 -10.61 4.24 23.31
N ARG A 505 -9.42 4.04 22.75
CA ARG A 505 -8.70 5.06 21.96
C ARG A 505 -8.62 4.63 20.49
N GLY A 506 -9.24 5.41 19.60
CA GLY A 506 -9.32 5.12 18.18
C GLY A 506 -10.02 6.22 17.39
N THR A 507 -10.13 6.05 16.07
CA THR A 507 -10.86 6.99 15.21
C THR A 507 -12.36 6.98 15.52
N PRO A 508 -13.12 8.04 15.21
CA PRO A 508 -14.57 8.07 15.46
C PRO A 508 -15.32 6.86 14.87
N PHE A 509 -14.92 6.42 13.67
CA PHE A 509 -15.47 5.23 13.05
C PHE A 509 -15.14 3.96 13.83
N GLN A 510 -13.89 3.81 14.28
CA GLN A 510 -13.48 2.67 15.09
C GLN A 510 -14.25 2.61 16.41
N LEU A 511 -14.38 3.74 17.11
CA LEU A 511 -15.15 3.85 18.35
C LEU A 511 -16.61 3.45 18.13
N GLN A 512 -17.23 3.90 17.04
CA GLN A 512 -18.59 3.52 16.67
C GLN A 512 -18.72 2.00 16.44
N VAL A 513 -17.78 1.40 15.70
CA VAL A 513 -17.75 -0.06 15.48
C VAL A 513 -17.58 -0.80 16.80
N TRP A 514 -16.60 -0.43 17.62
CA TRP A 514 -16.31 -1.12 18.88
C TRP A 514 -17.42 -0.98 19.93
N SER A 515 -18.20 0.10 19.89
CA SER A 515 -19.43 0.22 20.67
C SER A 515 -20.42 -0.89 20.29
N VAL A 516 -20.71 -1.06 19.00
CA VAL A 516 -21.61 -2.12 18.53
C VAL A 516 -21.07 -3.52 18.81
N LEU A 517 -19.73 -3.71 18.81
CA LEU A 517 -19.15 -5.00 19.18
C LEU A 517 -19.44 -5.37 20.63
N GLN A 518 -19.41 -4.40 21.56
CA GLN A 518 -19.72 -4.64 22.98
C GLN A 518 -21.15 -5.15 23.18
N ASP A 519 -22.07 -4.75 22.30
CA ASP A 519 -23.47 -5.19 22.35
C ASP A 519 -23.69 -6.62 21.83
N ILE A 520 -22.67 -7.29 21.28
CA ILE A 520 -22.77 -8.67 20.80
C ILE A 520 -22.69 -9.61 22.02
N PRO A 521 -23.77 -10.33 22.40
CA PRO A 521 -23.78 -11.13 23.63
C PRO A 521 -22.86 -12.36 23.57
N TYR A 522 -22.51 -12.90 24.75
CA TYR A 522 -21.77 -14.16 24.87
C TYR A 522 -22.46 -15.30 24.10
N GLY A 523 -21.71 -16.03 23.28
CA GLY A 523 -22.24 -17.15 22.51
C GLY A 523 -23.02 -16.75 21.25
N VAL A 524 -23.13 -15.45 20.95
CA VAL A 524 -23.84 -14.94 19.78
C VAL A 524 -22.84 -14.47 18.73
N ILE A 525 -23.00 -14.94 17.49
CA ILE A 525 -22.21 -14.49 16.35
C ILE A 525 -22.95 -13.44 15.51
N ARG A 526 -22.18 -12.59 14.84
CA ARG A 526 -22.66 -11.62 13.85
C ARG A 526 -21.78 -11.67 12.61
N SER A 527 -22.31 -11.28 11.45
CA SER A 527 -21.50 -11.04 10.27
C SER A 527 -20.94 -9.63 10.26
N TYR A 528 -19.86 -9.40 9.50
CA TYR A 528 -19.37 -8.04 9.24
C TYR A 528 -20.45 -7.12 8.62
N LYS A 529 -21.42 -7.71 7.90
CA LYS A 529 -22.56 -6.98 7.33
C LYS A 529 -23.55 -6.56 8.41
N ASP A 530 -23.80 -7.40 9.41
CA ASP A 530 -24.70 -7.08 10.51
C ASP A 530 -24.16 -5.92 11.35
N VAL A 531 -22.85 -5.92 11.62
CA VAL A 531 -22.19 -4.81 12.31
C VAL A 531 -22.22 -3.54 11.47
N ALA A 532 -21.98 -3.63 10.16
CA ALA A 532 -22.08 -2.50 9.23
C ALA A 532 -23.50 -1.90 9.19
N ASN A 533 -24.54 -2.74 9.26
CA ASN A 533 -25.92 -2.30 9.34
C ASN A 533 -26.22 -1.63 10.69
N ALA A 534 -25.73 -2.19 11.80
CA ALA A 534 -25.97 -1.69 13.14
C ALA A 534 -25.34 -0.30 13.40
N ILE A 535 -24.26 0.05 12.70
CA ILE A 535 -23.69 1.41 12.71
C ILE A 535 -24.31 2.33 11.64
N GLU A 536 -25.40 1.90 10.98
CA GLU A 536 -26.09 2.60 9.90
C GLU A 536 -25.23 2.87 8.65
N ARG A 537 -24.24 2.00 8.39
CA ARG A 537 -23.34 2.10 7.23
C ARG A 537 -23.26 0.78 6.47
N PRO A 538 -24.33 0.33 5.79
CA PRO A 538 -24.42 -1.00 5.16
C PRO A 538 -23.34 -1.27 4.11
N MET A 539 -22.80 -0.21 3.49
CA MET A 539 -21.71 -0.27 2.50
C MET A 539 -20.32 -0.48 3.13
N ALA A 540 -20.16 -0.27 4.44
CA ALA A 540 -18.86 -0.21 5.13
C ALA A 540 -18.31 -1.56 5.60
N VAL A 541 -18.84 -2.70 5.10
CA VAL A 541 -18.50 -4.06 5.55
C VAL A 541 -16.98 -4.31 5.65
N ARG A 542 -16.20 -3.89 4.64
CA ARG A 542 -14.73 -4.06 4.65
C ARG A 542 -14.04 -3.12 5.64
N ALA A 543 -14.54 -1.90 5.82
CA ALA A 543 -14.00 -0.96 6.80
C ALA A 543 -14.25 -1.44 8.23
N VAL A 544 -15.44 -2.02 8.51
CA VAL A 544 -15.75 -2.72 9.76
C VAL A 544 -14.76 -3.85 10.01
N GLY A 545 -14.43 -4.65 8.99
CA GLY A 545 -13.39 -5.67 9.09
C GLY A 545 -12.02 -5.12 9.52
N GLY A 546 -11.63 -3.96 8.97
CA GLY A 546 -10.42 -3.25 9.37
C GLY A 546 -10.47 -2.73 10.81
N ALA A 547 -11.60 -2.19 11.25
CA ALA A 547 -11.81 -1.71 12.62
C ALA A 547 -11.80 -2.86 13.65
N ASN A 548 -12.43 -4.00 13.34
CA ASN A 548 -12.36 -5.21 14.16
C ASN A 548 -10.93 -5.71 14.36
N ASN A 549 -10.11 -5.68 13.29
CA ASN A 549 -8.71 -6.10 13.35
C ASN A 549 -7.82 -5.15 14.17
N LYS A 550 -8.26 -3.90 14.35
CA LYS A 550 -7.56 -2.86 15.12
C LYS A 550 -8.13 -2.66 16.52
N ASN A 551 -9.04 -3.52 16.98
CA ASN A 551 -9.61 -3.44 18.32
C ASN A 551 -8.50 -3.52 19.38
N PRO A 552 -8.31 -2.48 20.22
CA PRO A 552 -7.23 -2.46 21.20
C PRO A 552 -7.53 -3.32 22.42
N VAL A 553 -8.79 -3.65 22.71
CA VAL A 553 -9.19 -4.44 23.89
C VAL A 553 -9.93 -5.72 23.45
N PRO A 554 -9.28 -6.63 22.69
CA PRO A 554 -9.90 -7.89 22.28
C PRO A 554 -10.35 -8.73 23.48
N ILE A 555 -11.27 -9.68 23.25
CA ILE A 555 -11.94 -10.52 24.27
C ILE A 555 -12.99 -9.73 25.06
N ILE A 556 -12.61 -8.60 25.68
CA ILE A 556 -13.55 -7.74 26.42
C ILE A 556 -14.46 -7.00 25.45
N VAL A 557 -13.89 -6.38 24.41
CA VAL A 557 -14.63 -5.96 23.21
C VAL A 557 -14.60 -7.16 22.24
N PRO A 558 -15.71 -7.88 22.05
CA PRO A 558 -15.68 -9.26 21.56
C PRO A 558 -15.63 -9.36 20.02
N CYS A 559 -14.56 -8.83 19.41
CA CYS A 559 -14.39 -8.84 17.95
C CYS A 559 -14.23 -10.26 17.36
N HIS A 560 -13.94 -11.28 18.18
CA HIS A 560 -13.92 -12.69 17.77
C HIS A 560 -15.30 -13.24 17.41
N ARG A 561 -16.39 -12.64 17.92
CA ARG A 561 -17.78 -13.01 17.61
C ARG A 561 -18.24 -12.61 16.21
N VAL A 562 -17.43 -11.84 15.47
CA VAL A 562 -17.75 -11.37 14.12
C VAL A 562 -17.11 -12.23 13.04
N LEU A 563 -17.92 -12.78 12.13
CA LEU A 563 -17.53 -13.74 11.11
C LEU A 563 -17.85 -13.26 9.67
N GLY A 564 -17.32 -13.98 8.67
CA GLY A 564 -17.77 -13.83 7.29
C GLY A 564 -19.25 -14.21 7.14
N ALA A 565 -19.93 -13.66 6.13
CA ALA A 565 -21.37 -13.90 5.92
C ALA A 565 -21.76 -15.37 5.71
N ASN A 566 -20.80 -16.23 5.35
CA ASN A 566 -20.96 -17.68 5.21
C ASN A 566 -20.50 -18.48 6.44
N GLY A 567 -20.23 -17.81 7.57
CA GLY A 567 -19.71 -18.43 8.78
C GLY A 567 -18.19 -18.70 8.77
N MET A 568 -17.46 -18.28 7.72
CA MET A 568 -16.01 -18.43 7.68
C MET A 568 -15.33 -17.60 8.76
N LEU A 569 -14.33 -18.20 9.41
CA LEU A 569 -13.39 -17.54 10.30
C LEU A 569 -12.44 -16.69 9.45
N VAL A 570 -12.68 -15.38 9.38
CA VAL A 570 -11.83 -14.43 8.66
C VAL A 570 -11.21 -13.48 9.67
N GLY A 571 -9.87 -13.37 9.66
CA GLY A 571 -9.05 -12.38 10.38
C GLY A 571 -9.26 -12.28 11.90
N TYR A 572 -8.19 -12.24 12.68
CA TYR A 572 -8.25 -11.90 14.10
C TYR A 572 -6.90 -11.37 14.57
N GLY A 573 -6.89 -10.32 15.40
CA GLY A 573 -5.66 -9.73 15.92
C GLY A 573 -4.77 -10.76 16.65
N GLY A 574 -5.39 -11.68 17.40
CA GLY A 574 -4.71 -12.80 18.06
C GLY A 574 -4.51 -14.07 17.22
N GLY A 575 -4.83 -14.03 15.92
CA GLY A 575 -4.76 -15.20 15.02
C GLY A 575 -6.02 -16.08 14.99
N ILE A 576 -6.19 -16.86 13.92
CA ILE A 576 -7.40 -17.66 13.68
C ILE A 576 -7.60 -18.77 14.72
N GLU A 577 -6.53 -19.40 15.20
CA GLU A 577 -6.63 -20.45 16.21
C GLU A 577 -7.13 -19.91 17.56
N THR A 578 -6.66 -18.72 17.96
CA THR A 578 -7.18 -18.01 19.14
C THR A 578 -8.66 -17.69 18.99
N LYS A 579 -9.07 -17.17 17.82
CA LYS A 579 -10.48 -16.90 17.52
C LYS A 579 -11.33 -18.17 17.60
N ARG A 580 -10.83 -19.30 17.09
CA ARG A 580 -11.50 -20.60 17.17
C ARG A 580 -11.63 -21.08 18.63
N ALA A 581 -10.58 -20.94 19.43
CA ALA A 581 -10.59 -21.31 20.84
C ALA A 581 -11.62 -20.50 21.64
N LEU A 582 -11.68 -19.19 21.42
CA LEU A 582 -12.66 -18.30 22.06
C LEU A 582 -14.10 -18.65 21.67
N LEU A 583 -14.38 -18.85 20.38
CA LEU A 583 -15.71 -19.26 19.93
C LEU A 583 -16.12 -20.64 20.47
N LYS A 584 -15.16 -21.56 20.64
CA LYS A 584 -15.41 -22.86 21.26
C LYS A 584 -15.72 -22.74 22.74
N LEU A 585 -15.00 -21.89 23.48
CA LEU A 585 -15.28 -21.56 24.88
C LEU A 585 -16.71 -21.00 25.04
N GLU A 586 -17.15 -20.21 24.07
CA GLU A 586 -18.49 -19.62 24.05
C GLU A 586 -19.60 -20.52 23.46
N ASP A 587 -19.28 -21.75 23.08
CA ASP A 587 -20.21 -22.68 22.41
C ASP A 587 -20.89 -22.08 21.16
N SER A 588 -20.13 -21.26 20.40
CA SER A 588 -20.62 -20.50 19.24
C SER A 588 -19.82 -20.76 17.96
N LEU A 589 -18.93 -21.74 17.98
CA LEU A 589 -18.13 -22.12 16.82
C LEU A 589 -19.04 -22.75 15.74
N PRO A 590 -19.12 -22.19 14.51
CA PRO A 590 -19.98 -22.73 13.47
C PRO A 590 -19.55 -24.15 13.05
N GLU A 591 -20.52 -25.03 12.79
CA GLU A 591 -20.26 -26.33 12.17
C GLU A 591 -19.66 -26.12 10.76
N ARG A 592 -18.60 -26.88 10.42
CA ARG A 592 -18.00 -26.84 9.07
C ARG A 592 -19.04 -27.24 8.03
N LYS A 593 -19.60 -26.27 7.30
CA LYS A 593 -20.30 -26.55 6.05
C LYS A 593 -19.26 -26.83 4.96
N GLY A 594 -19.19 -28.10 4.53
CA GLY A 594 -18.72 -28.58 3.23
C GLY A 594 -17.38 -28.06 2.71
N LEU A 595 -16.37 -28.94 2.64
CA LEU A 595 -15.18 -28.76 1.81
C LEU A 595 -15.53 -28.54 0.34
#